data_AF-A0A845FZ50-F1
#
_entry.id   AF-A0A845FZ50-F1
#
_cell.length_a   1.000
_cell.length_b   1.000
_cell.length_c   1.000
_cell.angle_alpha   90.00
_cell.angle_beta   90.00
_cell.angle_gamma   90.00
#
_symmetry.space_group_name_H-M   'P 1'
#
loop_
_entity.id
_entity.type
_entity.pdbx_description
1 polymer ?
#
loop_
_entity_poly.entity_id
_entity_poly.type
_entity_poly.pdbx_seq_one_letter_code
_entity_poly.pdbx_strand_id
1 'polypeptide(L)'
;MLTLLPDLPPAFYLLAAPAVLLTGISKGGLGGALGGLAVPMMSLAIAPAAAAAIMLPILCLTDLAGLRAYWGVWDRSLLRVLLPGGLLGVAAGALSFGRLDEAGVRALVGLIAVVFALYSGARLLR
;
A
#
# COMPACT_ATOMS: atom_id res chain seq x y z
N MET A 1 15.23 -8.95 15.63
CA MET A 1 14.43 -8.46 14.48
C MET A 1 14.24 -9.54 13.42
N LEU A 2 15.24 -10.37 13.09
CA LEU A 2 15.06 -11.61 12.29
C LEU A 2 14.42 -12.78 13.08
N THR A 3 14.42 -12.73 14.41
CA THR A 3 13.82 -13.74 15.31
C THR A 3 12.31 -13.55 15.56
N LEU A 4 11.69 -12.55 14.94
CA LEU A 4 10.27 -12.22 15.06
C LEU A 4 9.45 -12.52 13.81
N LEU A 5 10.07 -12.99 12.73
CA LEU A 5 9.31 -13.64 11.66
C LEU A 5 9.02 -15.06 12.20
N PRO A 6 7.77 -15.36 12.58
CA PRO A 6 7.41 -16.74 12.86
C PRO A 6 7.65 -17.56 11.60
N ASP A 7 7.58 -18.89 11.68
CA ASP A 7 7.51 -19.75 10.50
C ASP A 7 6.36 -19.26 9.60
N LEU A 8 6.68 -18.37 8.64
CA LEU A 8 5.69 -17.77 7.78
C LEU A 8 5.18 -18.90 6.90
N PRO A 9 3.87 -19.17 6.89
CA PRO A 9 3.33 -20.29 6.14
C PRO A 9 3.77 -20.15 4.67
N PRO A 10 4.06 -21.24 3.94
CA PRO A 10 4.46 -21.15 2.54
C PRO A 10 3.51 -20.30 1.68
N ALA A 11 2.23 -20.27 2.05
CA ALA A 11 1.20 -19.42 1.47
C ALA A 11 1.49 -17.91 1.57
N PHE A 12 2.21 -17.45 2.60
CA PHE A 12 2.65 -16.06 2.72
C PHE A 12 3.54 -15.67 1.55
N TYR A 13 4.56 -16.49 1.21
CA TYR A 13 5.47 -16.17 0.11
C TYR A 13 4.76 -16.15 -1.24
N LEU A 14 3.77 -17.02 -1.43
CA LEU A 14 2.91 -17.05 -2.62
C LEU A 14 2.08 -15.78 -2.79
N LEU A 15 1.74 -15.09 -1.69
CA LEU A 15 1.01 -13.81 -1.73
C LEU A 15 1.96 -12.61 -1.75
N ALA A 16 3.07 -12.69 -1.01
CA ALA A 16 4.05 -11.63 -0.85
C ALA A 16 4.82 -11.35 -2.13
N ALA A 17 5.26 -12.38 -2.85
CA ALA A 17 5.99 -12.23 -4.10
C ALA A 17 5.18 -11.45 -5.17
N PRO A 18 3.95 -11.86 -5.53
CA PRO A 18 3.16 -11.08 -6.48
C PRO A 18 2.76 -9.72 -5.91
N ALA A 19 2.45 -9.61 -4.61
CA ALA A 19 2.15 -8.32 -3.98
C ALA A 19 3.28 -7.29 -4.19
N VAL A 20 4.52 -7.67 -3.88
CA VAL A 20 5.69 -6.79 -4.03
C VAL A 20 5.97 -6.48 -5.50
N LEU A 21 5.86 -7.46 -6.40
CA LEU A 21 6.04 -7.26 -7.84
C LEU A 21 5.00 -6.27 -8.39
N LEU A 22 3.72 -6.43 -8.02
CA LEU A 22 2.64 -5.54 -8.43
C LEU A 22 2.86 -4.11 -7.92
N THR A 23 3.33 -3.95 -6.68
CA THR A 23 3.74 -2.64 -6.16
C THR A 23 4.88 -2.03 -6.96
N GLY A 24 5.91 -2.82 -7.30
CA GLY A 24 7.03 -2.37 -8.12
C GLY A 24 6.58 -1.88 -9.51
N ILE A 25 5.75 -2.66 -10.20
CA ILE A 25 5.19 -2.30 -11.53
C ILE A 25 4.34 -1.03 -11.42
N SER A 26 3.51 -0.90 -10.38
CA SER A 26 2.67 0.29 -10.14
C SER A 26 3.50 1.55 -9.90
N LYS A 27 4.56 1.48 -9.08
CA LYS A 27 5.48 2.60 -8.85
C LYS A 27 6.40 2.90 -10.04
N GLY A 28 6.65 1.92 -10.91
CA GLY A 28 7.39 2.08 -12.17
C GLY A 28 6.60 2.73 -13.30
N GLY A 29 5.34 3.11 -13.08
CA GLY A 29 4.50 3.79 -14.08
C GLY A 29 3.69 2.88 -15.01
N LEU A 30 3.87 1.55 -14.93
CA LEU A 30 3.15 0.58 -15.76
C LEU A 30 1.94 -0.08 -15.06
N GLY A 31 1.84 0.01 -13.74
CA GLY A 31 0.88 -0.80 -12.96
C GLY A 31 -0.32 -0.07 -12.39
N GLY A 32 -0.56 1.20 -12.74
CA GLY A 32 -1.75 1.97 -12.31
C GLY A 32 -2.15 1.74 -10.84
N ALA A 33 -3.39 1.30 -10.63
CA ALA A 33 -4.03 1.03 -9.34
C ALA A 33 -3.48 -0.20 -8.56
N LEU A 34 -2.65 -1.05 -9.17
CA LEU A 34 -2.29 -2.36 -8.63
C LEU A 34 -1.40 -2.29 -7.38
N GLY A 35 -0.68 -1.18 -7.17
CA GLY A 35 0.23 -1.03 -6.03
C GLY A 35 -0.47 -0.98 -4.67
N GLY A 36 -1.76 -0.61 -4.64
CA GLY A 36 -2.57 -0.59 -3.42
C GLY A 36 -3.02 -1.97 -2.95
N LEU A 37 -2.83 -3.03 -3.76
CA LEU A 37 -3.29 -4.39 -3.43
C LEU A 37 -2.35 -5.15 -2.51
N ALA A 38 -1.10 -4.70 -2.36
CA ALA A 38 -0.08 -5.49 -1.66
C ALA A 38 -0.41 -5.77 -0.20
N VAL A 39 -0.84 -4.76 0.57
CA VAL A 39 -1.21 -4.93 1.97
C VAL A 39 -2.47 -5.79 2.11
N PRO A 40 -3.58 -5.56 1.38
CA PRO A 40 -4.74 -6.47 1.38
C PRO A 40 -4.40 -7.92 1.03
N MET A 41 -3.55 -8.15 0.02
CA MET A 41 -3.14 -9.50 -0.40
C MET A 41 -2.34 -10.21 0.69
N MET A 42 -1.31 -9.56 1.25
CA MET A 42 -0.53 -10.12 2.36
C MET A 42 -1.37 -10.34 3.63
N SER A 43 -2.37 -9.48 3.86
CA SER A 43 -3.28 -9.57 5.01
C SER A 43 -4.20 -10.81 4.98
N LEU A 44 -4.23 -11.55 3.87
CA LEU A 44 -4.91 -12.85 3.80
C LEU A 44 -4.15 -13.95 4.57
N ALA A 45 -2.83 -13.80 4.73
CA ALA A 45 -1.98 -14.77 5.42
C ALA A 45 -1.46 -14.28 6.78
N ILE A 46 -1.28 -12.97 6.96
CA ILE A 46 -0.73 -12.38 8.18
C ILE A 46 -1.55 -11.18 8.66
N ALA A 47 -1.28 -10.71 9.88
CA ALA A 47 -1.90 -9.50 10.41
C ALA A 47 -1.65 -8.28 9.49
N PRO A 48 -2.64 -7.40 9.25
CA PRO A 48 -2.46 -6.22 8.39
C PRO A 48 -1.33 -5.29 8.84
N ALA A 49 -1.14 -5.15 10.15
CA ALA A 49 -0.05 -4.36 10.71
C ALA A 49 1.34 -4.94 10.34
N ALA A 50 1.48 -6.26 10.37
CA ALA A 50 2.70 -6.95 9.96
C ALA A 50 2.93 -6.82 8.45
N ALA A 51 1.88 -6.98 7.64
CA ALA A 51 1.95 -6.77 6.19
C ALA A 51 2.39 -5.35 5.83
N ALA A 52 1.80 -4.34 6.48
CA ALA A 52 2.19 -2.94 6.31
C ALA A 52 3.65 -2.71 6.73
N ALA A 53 4.08 -3.27 7.87
CA ALA A 53 5.46 -3.15 8.35
C ALA A 53 6.50 -3.74 7.39
N ILE A 54 6.18 -4.84 6.70
CA ILE A 54 7.03 -5.43 5.66
C ILE A 54 7.06 -4.55 4.41
N MET A 55 5.91 -4.03 3.99
CA MET A 55 5.81 -3.20 2.78
C MET A 55 6.42 -1.82 2.95
N LEU A 56 6.37 -1.22 4.14
CA LEU A 56 6.80 0.15 4.40
C LEU A 56 8.24 0.46 3.95
N PRO A 57 9.28 -0.32 4.32
CA PRO A 57 10.64 -0.07 3.84
C PRO A 57 10.75 -0.23 2.31
N ILE A 58 10.04 -1.19 1.72
CA ILE A 58 10.02 -1.41 0.26
C ILE A 58 9.43 -0.18 -0.44
N LEU A 59 8.27 0.28 0.05
CA LEU A 59 7.59 1.47 -0.47
C LEU A 59 8.47 2.72 -0.37
N CYS A 60 9.10 2.96 0.79
CA CYS A 60 10.01 4.08 0.98
C CYS A 60 11.19 4.03 0.00
N LEU A 61 11.78 2.86 -0.23
CA LEU A 61 12.87 2.70 -1.21
C LEU A 61 12.40 3.00 -2.64
N THR A 62 11.20 2.52 -3.02
CA THR A 62 10.64 2.82 -4.35
C THR A 62 10.29 4.30 -4.50
N ASP A 63 9.88 4.97 -3.43
CA ASP A 63 9.58 6.40 -3.43
C ASP A 63 10.85 7.23 -3.61
N LEU A 64 11.95 6.85 -2.96
CA LEU A 64 13.25 7.50 -3.16
C LEU A 64 13.75 7.32 -4.60
N ALA A 65 13.60 6.14 -5.18
CA ALA A 65 13.96 5.89 -6.57
C ALA A 65 13.10 6.75 -7.53
N GLY A 66 11.78 6.83 -7.29
CA GLY A 66 10.87 7.68 -8.06
C GLY A 66 11.21 9.17 -7.94
N LEU A 67 11.47 9.66 -6.73
CA LEU A 67 11.91 11.03 -6.48
C LEU A 67 13.19 11.35 -7.24
N ARG A 68 14.16 10.44 -7.25
CA ARG A 68 15.41 10.61 -8.01
C ARG A 68 15.16 10.64 -9.51
N ALA A 69 14.29 9.77 -10.03
CA ALA A 69 13.98 9.71 -11.45
C ALA A 69 13.26 10.96 -11.97
N TYR A 70 12.39 11.55 -11.15
CA TYR A 70 11.58 12.73 -11.51
C TYR A 70 12.04 14.04 -10.84
N TRP A 71 13.26 14.06 -10.29
CA TRP A 71 13.76 15.23 -9.60
C TRP A 71 13.87 16.41 -10.55
N GLY A 72 13.23 17.53 -10.21
CA GLY A 72 13.22 18.74 -11.04
C GLY A 72 12.19 18.76 -12.17
N VAL A 73 11.46 17.68 -12.43
CA VAL A 73 10.43 17.58 -13.47
C VAL A 73 9.03 17.42 -12.84
N TRP A 74 8.67 18.38 -11.99
CA TRP A 74 7.43 18.33 -11.21
C TRP A 74 6.44 19.44 -11.57
N ASP A 75 5.17 19.07 -11.65
CA ASP A 75 4.07 20.02 -11.82
C ASP A 75 3.60 20.55 -10.45
N ARG A 76 3.87 21.83 -10.20
CA ARG A 76 3.50 22.51 -8.94
C ARG A 76 1.99 22.67 -8.76
N SER A 77 1.22 22.70 -9.84
CA SER A 77 -0.24 22.76 -9.75
C SER A 77 -0.81 21.43 -9.23
N LEU A 78 -0.30 20.31 -9.78
CA LEU A 78 -0.70 18.97 -9.37
C LEU A 78 -0.25 18.66 -7.93
N LEU A 79 0.99 19.00 -7.58
CA LEU A 79 1.53 18.83 -6.22
C LEU A 79 0.70 19.55 -5.15
N ARG A 80 0.19 20.76 -5.45
CA ARG A 80 -0.65 21.52 -4.52
C ARG A 80 -1.99 20.87 -4.23
N VAL A 81 -2.47 20.00 -5.12
CA VAL A 81 -3.71 19.24 -4.92
C VAL A 81 -3.41 17.90 -4.24
N LEU A 82 -2.36 17.21 -4.68
CA LEU A 82 -2.00 15.88 -4.17
C LEU A 82 -1.44 15.90 -2.75
N LEU A 83 -0.48 16.80 -2.46
CA LEU A 83 0.20 16.84 -1.17
C LEU A 83 -0.74 17.05 0.02
N PRO A 84 -1.64 18.05 0.05
CA PRO A 84 -2.49 18.24 1.22
C PRO A 84 -3.41 17.04 1.45
N GLY A 85 -4.01 16.47 0.39
CA GLY A 85 -4.84 15.28 0.51
C GLY A 85 -4.06 14.07 1.03
N GLY A 86 -2.87 13.82 0.48
CA GLY A 86 -1.99 12.74 0.90
C GLY A 86 -1.50 12.90 2.33
N LEU A 87 -1.05 14.09 2.71
CA LEU A 87 -0.58 14.40 4.07
C LEU A 87 -1.70 14.27 5.10
N LEU A 88 -2.90 14.79 4.79
CA LEU A 88 -4.06 14.64 5.67
C LEU A 88 -4.45 13.18 5.84
N GLY A 89 -4.46 12.39 4.76
CA GLY A 89 -4.74 10.96 4.83
C GLY A 89 -3.72 10.19 5.67
N VAL A 90 -2.42 10.45 5.45
CA VAL A 90 -1.32 9.82 6.23
C VAL A 90 -1.40 10.23 7.71
N ALA A 91 -1.62 11.51 7.99
CA ALA A 91 -1.75 12.00 9.36
C ALA A 91 -2.97 11.38 10.07
N ALA A 92 -4.13 11.35 9.41
CA ALA A 92 -5.33 10.73 9.95
C ALA A 92 -5.13 9.23 10.21
N GLY A 93 -4.49 8.51 9.27
CA GLY A 93 -4.14 7.11 9.43
C GLY A 93 -3.19 6.87 10.59
N ALA A 94 -2.08 7.62 10.66
CA ALA A 94 -1.07 7.51 11.71
C ALA A 94 -1.63 7.78 13.11
N LEU A 95 -2.46 8.82 13.25
CA LEU A 95 -3.11 9.15 14.52
C LEU A 95 -4.13 8.08 14.93
N SER A 96 -4.81 7.46 13.97
CA SER A 96 -5.86 6.47 14.25
C SER A 96 -5.31 5.05 14.46
N PHE A 97 -4.14 4.73 13.90
CA PHE A 97 -3.61 3.36 13.86
C PHE A 97 -3.44 2.73 15.24
N GLY A 98 -2.93 3.48 16.23
CA GLY A 98 -2.76 2.99 17.60
C GLY A 98 -4.04 2.87 18.43
N ARG A 99 -5.20 3.29 17.87
CA ARG A 99 -6.51 3.23 18.54
C ARG A 99 -7.38 2.06 18.08
N LEU A 100 -6.96 1.35 17.02
CA LEU A 100 -7.70 0.23 16.44
C LEU A 100 -7.10 -1.09 16.91
N ASP A 101 -7.97 -2.03 17.25
CA ASP A 101 -7.58 -3.43 17.46
C ASP A 101 -7.31 -4.11 16.11
N GLU A 102 -6.72 -5.31 16.15
CA GLU A 102 -6.32 -6.03 14.93
C GLU A 102 -7.51 -6.33 14.01
N ALA A 103 -8.68 -6.64 14.59
CA ALA A 103 -9.92 -6.85 13.85
C ALA A 103 -10.40 -5.57 13.16
N GLY A 104 -10.35 -4.43 13.85
CA GLY A 104 -10.70 -3.12 13.29
C GLY A 104 -9.80 -2.73 12.11
N VAL A 105 -8.47 -2.91 12.24
CA VAL A 105 -7.54 -2.65 11.13
C VAL A 105 -7.82 -3.58 9.94
N ARG A 106 -8.08 -4.88 10.20
CA ARG A 106 -8.41 -5.85 9.16
C ARG A 106 -9.70 -5.51 8.43
N ALA A 107 -10.75 -5.13 9.16
CA ALA A 107 -12.02 -4.71 8.58
C ALA A 107 -11.86 -3.42 7.74
N LEU A 108 -11.09 -2.44 8.24
CA LEU A 108 -10.82 -1.20 7.51
C LEU A 108 -10.06 -1.45 6.21
N VAL A 109 -8.97 -2.22 6.26
CA VAL A 109 -8.19 -2.56 5.06
C VAL A 109 -9.04 -3.36 4.06
N GLY A 110 -9.84 -4.30 4.55
CA GLY A 110 -10.80 -5.05 3.72
C GLY A 110 -11.84 -4.15 3.05
N LEU A 111 -12.42 -3.22 3.81
CA LEU A 111 -13.38 -2.24 3.29
C LEU A 111 -12.74 -1.36 2.21
N ILE A 112 -11.54 -0.81 2.46
CA ILE A 112 -10.80 -0.02 1.47
C ILE A 112 -10.56 -0.84 0.20
N ALA A 113 -10.15 -2.11 0.34
CA ALA A 113 -9.93 -2.99 -0.81
C ALA A 113 -11.21 -3.23 -1.62
N VAL A 114 -12.35 -3.48 -0.96
CA VAL A 114 -13.64 -3.67 -1.63
C VAL A 114 -14.10 -2.40 -2.33
N VAL A 115 -14.05 -1.25 -1.65
CA VAL A 115 -14.41 0.05 -2.23
C VAL A 115 -13.55 0.36 -3.45
N PHE A 116 -12.25 0.10 -3.35
CA PHE A 116 -11.32 0.32 -4.45
C PHE A 116 -11.59 -0.61 -5.63
N ALA A 117 -11.89 -1.89 -5.38
CA ALA A 117 -12.27 -2.84 -6.42
C ALA A 117 -13.56 -2.42 -7.14
N LEU A 118 -14.58 -1.99 -6.39
CA LEU A 118 -15.84 -1.48 -6.95
C LEU A 118 -15.62 -0.21 -7.77
N TYR A 119 -14.88 0.76 -7.25
CA TYR A 119 -14.53 1.99 -7.96
C TYR A 119 -13.77 1.71 -9.26
N SER A 120 -12.77 0.83 -9.19
CA SER A 120 -11.95 0.45 -10.34
C SER A 120 -12.76 -0.31 -11.40
N GLY A 121 -13.61 -1.24 -10.98
CA GLY A 121 -14.50 -1.99 -11.88
C GLY A 121 -15.55 -1.09 -12.54
N ALA A 122 -16.16 -0.18 -11.78
CA ALA A 122 -17.10 0.79 -12.32
C ALA A 122 -16.47 1.75 -13.35
N ARG A 123 -15.18 2.06 -13.18
CA ARG A 123 -14.42 2.87 -14.14
C ARG A 123 -14.07 2.10 -15.42
N LEU A 124 -13.92 0.78 -15.35
CA LEU A 124 -13.65 -0.08 -16.52
C LEU A 124 -14.88 -0.26 -17.41
N LEU A 125 -16.08 -0.15 -16.83
CA LEU A 125 -17.36 -0.29 -17.53
C LEU A 125 -17.88 1.02 -18.17
N ARG A 126 -17.13 2.12 -18.06
CA ARG A 126 -17.42 3.42 -18.68
C ARG A 126 -16.39 3.71 -19.75
#